data_AF-A0A504YUM0-F1
#
_entry.id   AF-A0A504YUM0-F1
#
_cell.length_a   1.000
_cell.length_b   1.000
_cell.length_c   1.000
_cell.angle_alpha   90.00
_cell.angle_beta   90.00
_cell.angle_gamma   90.00
#
_symmetry.space_group_name_H-M   'P 1'
#
loop_
_entity.id
_entity.type
_entity.pdbx_description
1 polymer ?
#
loop_
_entity_poly.entity_id
_entity_poly.type
_entity_poly.pdbx_seq_one_letter_code
_entity_poly.pdbx_strand_id
1 'polypeptide(L)'
;MIPLCISSAFVHRCGRTARCGAEGCALLFLAPNEVAYVNFLEINQKVQLTELSPYELDQMCAPASDTHLTPEAVTSRIRIFCKRDRLLYEKSVRAFVSYVQFYRKHECHLLLSLKDLNFGVLGNAFGLLRLPRMPELRDANTSAFNAPAVDLDKIKYREKSVAKQRELMKANEQLQPKFHKNSKPWSKAKEARQKKHDKRQKRSRKFTNATADQSKQSTDSHRPTIHDDTKDIEELNEDYRLLKRARKRKAAEAEFDCD
;
A
#
# COMPACT_ATOMS: atom_id res chain seq x y z
N MET A 1 -7.34 13.87 6.09
CA MET A 1 -8.08 12.75 6.72
C MET A 1 -7.12 11.97 7.60
N ILE A 2 -7.37 11.93 8.91
CA ILE A 2 -6.52 11.24 9.89
C ILE A 2 -6.72 9.73 9.68
N PRO A 3 -5.69 8.94 9.35
CA PRO A 3 -5.83 7.50 9.29
C PRO A 3 -6.02 6.93 10.70
N LEU A 4 -7.18 6.34 10.97
CA LEU A 4 -7.54 5.60 12.19
C LEU A 4 -6.83 4.24 12.30
N CYS A 5 -5.64 4.08 11.69
CA CYS A 5 -4.96 2.77 11.61
C CYS A 5 -4.55 2.20 12.97
N ILE A 6 -4.24 3.07 13.94
CA ILE A 6 -3.74 2.71 15.28
C ILE A 6 -4.44 3.63 16.27
N SER A 7 -4.91 3.08 17.39
CA SER A 7 -5.61 3.82 18.45
C SER A 7 -4.84 5.08 18.91
N SER A 8 -3.51 4.99 19.03
CA SER A 8 -2.64 6.10 19.42
C SER A 8 -2.34 7.12 18.31
N ALA A 9 -2.61 6.78 17.05
CA ALA A 9 -2.29 7.67 15.92
C ALA A 9 -3.12 8.94 15.93
N PHE A 10 -4.37 8.88 16.39
CA PHE A 10 -5.23 10.06 16.51
C PHE A 10 -4.64 11.04 17.53
N VAL A 11 -4.28 10.56 18.73
CA VAL A 11 -3.68 11.37 19.81
C VAL A 11 -2.37 12.02 19.37
N HIS A 12 -1.48 11.27 18.72
CA HIS A 12 -0.23 11.81 18.22
C HIS A 12 -0.39 12.86 17.12
N ARG A 13 -1.51 12.81 16.38
CA ARG A 13 -1.85 13.77 15.33
C ARG A 13 -2.49 15.03 15.89
N CYS A 14 -3.44 14.91 16.82
CA CYS A 14 -4.01 16.10 17.47
C CYS A 14 -2.95 16.81 18.32
N GLY A 15 -2.01 16.09 18.94
CA GLY A 15 -0.86 16.69 19.64
C GLY A 15 0.13 17.46 18.76
N ARG A 16 -0.15 17.66 17.46
CA ARG A 16 0.59 18.56 16.56
C ARG A 16 0.10 20.00 16.62
N THR A 17 -1.15 20.23 17.05
CA THR A 17 -1.72 21.56 17.26
C THR A 17 -1.54 22.01 18.72
N ALA A 18 -1.93 23.25 19.03
CA ALA A 18 -1.93 23.83 20.37
C ALA A 18 -0.59 23.69 21.13
N ARG A 19 0.53 24.03 20.46
CA ARG A 19 1.89 23.97 21.01
C ARG A 19 2.40 25.35 21.38
N CYS A 20 3.33 25.40 22.33
CA CYS A 20 4.00 26.64 22.73
C CYS A 20 3.03 27.76 23.17
N GLY A 21 1.96 27.41 23.88
CA GLY A 21 0.96 28.37 24.35
C GLY A 21 -0.03 28.86 23.29
N ALA A 22 0.05 28.37 22.05
CA ALA A 22 -0.97 28.63 21.03
C ALA A 22 -2.21 27.75 21.27
N GLU A 23 -3.37 28.25 20.88
CA GLU A 23 -4.61 27.47 20.82
C GLU A 23 -4.71 26.70 19.51
N GLY A 24 -5.49 25.62 19.50
CA GLY A 24 -5.69 24.82 18.31
C GLY A 24 -6.83 23.82 18.47
N CYS A 25 -7.54 23.57 17.38
CA CYS A 25 -8.65 22.63 17.33
C CYS A 25 -8.30 21.44 16.41
N ALA A 26 -8.86 20.26 16.71
CA ALA A 26 -8.80 19.08 15.87
C ALA A 26 -10.23 18.54 15.69
N LEU A 27 -10.68 18.47 14.44
CA LEU A 27 -12.00 17.94 14.09
C LEU A 27 -11.88 16.52 13.52
N LEU A 28 -12.78 15.64 13.96
CA LEU A 28 -12.89 14.27 13.48
C LEU A 28 -14.26 14.09 12.81
N PHE A 29 -14.25 13.80 11.51
CA PHE A 29 -15.46 13.45 10.77
C PHE A 29 -15.70 11.96 10.88
N LEU A 30 -16.89 11.58 11.34
CA LEU A 30 -17.32 10.20 11.52
C LEU A 30 -18.59 9.97 10.72
N ALA A 31 -18.67 8.81 10.06
CA ALA A 31 -19.94 8.33 9.54
C ALA A 31 -20.82 7.79 10.68
N PRO A 32 -22.15 7.69 10.51
CA PRO A 32 -23.06 7.24 11.56
C PRO A 32 -22.73 5.85 12.12
N ASN A 33 -22.15 4.97 11.30
CA ASN A 33 -21.69 3.64 11.69
C ASN A 33 -20.36 3.65 12.48
N GLU A 34 -19.65 4.77 12.52
CA GLU A 34 -18.32 4.89 13.13
C GLU A 34 -18.36 5.56 14.52
N VAL A 35 -19.55 5.93 15.01
CA VAL A 35 -19.74 6.64 16.29
C VAL A 35 -19.14 5.86 17.48
N ALA A 36 -19.18 4.52 17.43
CA ALA A 36 -18.57 3.67 18.46
C ALA A 36 -17.05 3.89 18.61
N TYR A 37 -16.39 4.49 17.63
CA TYR A 37 -14.98 4.87 17.71
C TYR A 37 -14.72 5.96 18.76
N VAL A 38 -15.69 6.84 19.05
CA VAL A 38 -15.58 7.85 20.11
C VAL A 38 -15.40 7.18 21.48
N ASN A 39 -16.27 6.21 21.79
CA ASN A 39 -16.18 5.43 23.03
C ASN A 39 -14.86 4.65 23.12
N PHE A 40 -14.39 4.12 21.98
CA PHE A 40 -13.10 3.44 21.92
C PHE A 40 -11.93 4.38 22.26
N LEU A 41 -11.94 5.62 21.76
CA LEU A 41 -10.93 6.63 22.08
C LEU A 41 -10.99 7.04 23.56
N GLU A 42 -12.17 7.19 24.12
CA GLU A 42 -12.35 7.52 25.54
C GLU A 42 -11.76 6.43 26.43
N ILE A 43 -12.11 5.16 26.20
CA ILE A 43 -11.66 4.03 27.03
C ILE A 43 -10.15 3.77 26.87
N ASN A 44 -9.64 3.74 25.63
CA ASN A 44 -8.27 3.29 25.37
C ASN A 44 -7.24 4.41 25.43
N GLN A 45 -7.62 5.65 25.12
CA GLN A 45 -6.71 6.78 25.00
C GLN A 45 -7.02 7.89 26.01
N LYS A 46 -8.10 7.78 26.80
CA LYS A 46 -8.54 8.79 27.77
C LYS A 46 -8.77 10.17 27.14
N VAL A 47 -9.23 10.18 25.88
CA VAL A 47 -9.57 11.40 25.15
C VAL A 47 -11.08 11.50 25.07
N GLN A 48 -11.64 12.56 25.65
CA GLN A 48 -13.05 12.91 25.51
C GLN A 48 -13.20 13.80 24.28
N LEU A 49 -14.09 13.42 23.37
CA LEU A 49 -14.46 14.22 22.21
C LEU A 49 -15.85 14.79 22.43
N THR A 50 -15.99 16.09 22.22
CA THR A 50 -17.30 16.75 22.24
C THR A 50 -17.95 16.63 20.87
N GLU A 51 -19.19 16.15 20.82
CA GLU A 51 -19.98 16.17 19.60
C GLU A 51 -20.26 17.62 19.21
N LEU A 52 -20.06 17.93 17.93
CA LEU A 52 -20.33 19.24 17.37
C LEU A 52 -21.51 19.11 16.41
N SER A 53 -22.60 19.80 16.70
CA SER A 53 -23.80 19.75 15.88
C SER A 53 -23.55 20.43 14.52
N PRO A 54 -24.31 20.04 13.47
CA PRO A 54 -24.22 20.73 12.17
C PRO A 54 -24.50 22.23 12.26
N TYR A 55 -25.35 22.64 13.20
CA TYR A 55 -25.68 24.04 13.44
C TYR A 55 -24.50 24.81 14.02
N GLU A 56 -23.81 24.26 15.02
CA GLU A 56 -22.59 24.86 15.57
C GLU A 56 -21.47 24.91 14.53
N LEU A 57 -21.35 23.87 13.68
CA LEU A 57 -20.39 23.87 12.59
C LEU A 57 -20.67 25.00 11.59
N ASP A 58 -21.94 25.21 11.23
CA ASP A 58 -22.38 26.27 10.32
C ASP A 58 -22.13 27.67 10.92
N GLN A 59 -22.34 27.84 12.22
CA GLN A 59 -22.01 29.08 12.93
C GLN A 59 -20.50 29.36 12.96
N MET A 60 -19.67 28.32 13.17
CA MET A 60 -18.21 28.45 13.16
C MET A 60 -17.66 28.73 11.77
N CYS A 61 -18.27 28.14 10.74
CA CYS A 61 -17.99 28.41 9.34
C CYS A 61 -18.82 29.62 8.84
N ALA A 62 -18.60 30.80 9.42
CA ALA A 62 -19.27 32.05 9.01
C ALA A 62 -19.37 32.17 7.47
N PRO A 63 -20.49 32.67 6.92
CA PRO A 63 -20.82 32.53 5.51
C PRO A 63 -19.87 33.38 4.66
N ALA A 64 -18.81 32.77 4.16
CA ALA A 64 -18.02 33.32 3.08
C ALA A 64 -18.82 33.22 1.77
N SER A 65 -19.82 34.09 1.62
CA SER A 65 -20.40 34.61 0.36
C SER A 65 -20.90 33.64 -0.73
N ASP A 66 -20.73 32.33 -0.59
CA ASP A 66 -20.95 31.35 -1.65
C ASP A 66 -22.23 30.56 -1.34
N THR A 67 -23.36 31.11 -1.77
CA THR A 67 -24.75 30.69 -1.54
C THR A 67 -25.13 29.29 -2.05
N HIS A 68 -24.17 28.40 -2.36
CA HIS A 68 -24.44 27.15 -3.06
C HIS A 68 -23.45 26.00 -2.76
N LEU A 69 -22.83 25.96 -1.58
CA LEU A 69 -21.95 24.84 -1.20
C LEU A 69 -22.74 23.60 -0.72
N THR A 70 -23.63 23.09 -1.55
CA THR A 70 -24.33 21.82 -1.26
C THR A 70 -23.40 20.62 -1.51
N PRO A 71 -23.58 19.47 -0.81
CA PRO A 71 -22.81 18.26 -1.07
C PRO A 71 -22.85 17.82 -2.53
N GLU A 72 -24.00 18.01 -3.19
CA GLU A 72 -24.19 17.71 -4.61
C GLU A 72 -23.44 18.69 -5.51
N ALA A 73 -23.42 19.98 -5.18
CA ALA A 73 -22.66 20.99 -5.93
C ALA A 73 -21.16 20.72 -5.83
N VAL A 74 -20.65 20.39 -4.64
CA VAL A 74 -19.24 20.01 -4.44
C VAL A 74 -18.90 18.75 -5.23
N THR A 75 -19.73 17.71 -5.13
CA THR A 75 -19.56 16.46 -5.88
C THR A 75 -19.55 16.71 -7.39
N SER A 76 -20.45 17.57 -7.88
CA SER A 76 -20.53 17.94 -9.29
C SER A 76 -19.30 18.72 -9.76
N ARG A 77 -18.81 19.66 -8.95
CA ARG A 77 -17.56 20.40 -9.21
C ARG A 77 -16.37 19.43 -9.32
N ILE A 78 -16.21 18.50 -8.37
CA ILE A 78 -15.15 17.48 -8.39
C ILE A 78 -15.23 16.62 -9.66
N ARG A 79 -16.44 16.17 -10.02
CA ARG A 79 -16.66 15.40 -11.25
C ARG A 79 -16.27 16.17 -12.51
N ILE A 80 -16.59 17.47 -12.61
CA ILE A 80 -16.17 18.30 -13.74
C ILE A 80 -14.64 18.31 -13.87
N PHE A 81 -13.92 18.44 -12.75
CA PHE A 81 -12.45 18.37 -12.76
C PHE A 81 -11.94 17.00 -13.23
N CYS A 82 -12.54 15.90 -12.77
CA CYS A 82 -12.19 14.55 -13.22
C CYS A 82 -12.50 14.29 -14.70
N LYS A 83 -13.57 14.89 -15.25
CA LYS A 83 -13.87 14.81 -16.69
C LYS A 83 -12.87 15.58 -17.56
N ARG A 84 -12.32 16.68 -17.03
CA ARG A 84 -11.40 17.55 -17.77
C ARG A 84 -9.99 16.98 -17.87
N ASP A 85 -9.52 16.26 -16.85
CA ASP A 85 -8.15 15.74 -16.79
C ASP A 85 -8.10 14.27 -16.43
N ARG A 86 -7.56 13.46 -17.36
CA ARG A 86 -7.37 12.02 -17.17
C ARG A 86 -6.48 11.70 -15.98
N LEU A 87 -5.43 12.49 -15.72
CA LEU A 87 -4.51 12.23 -14.60
C LEU A 87 -5.24 12.36 -13.26
N LEU A 88 -6.07 13.40 -13.12
CA LEU A 88 -6.84 13.62 -11.90
C LEU A 88 -7.86 12.49 -11.68
N TYR A 89 -8.50 12.00 -12.75
CA TYR A 89 -9.38 10.85 -12.68
C TYR A 89 -8.64 9.56 -12.25
N GLU A 90 -7.46 9.28 -12.81
CA GLU A 90 -6.66 8.12 -12.38
C GLU A 90 -6.25 8.22 -10.90
N LYS A 91 -5.93 9.45 -10.44
CA LYS A 91 -5.63 9.72 -9.03
C LYS A 91 -6.86 9.52 -8.14
N SER A 92 -8.05 9.92 -8.58
CA SER A 92 -9.27 9.72 -7.79
C SER A 92 -9.64 8.25 -7.66
N VAL A 93 -9.49 7.46 -8.75
CA VAL A 93 -9.63 6.00 -8.70
C VAL A 93 -8.63 5.39 -7.72
N ARG A 94 -7.35 5.78 -7.79
CA ARG A 94 -6.32 5.28 -6.87
C ARG A 94 -6.61 5.67 -5.42
N ALA A 95 -7.09 6.90 -5.17
CA ALA A 95 -7.46 7.37 -3.85
C ALA A 95 -8.63 6.56 -3.28
N PHE A 96 -9.66 6.31 -4.07
CA PHE A 96 -10.78 5.46 -3.69
C PHE A 96 -10.34 4.04 -3.31
N VAL A 97 -9.53 3.38 -4.15
CA VAL A 97 -9.01 2.03 -3.82
C VAL A 97 -8.18 2.07 -2.53
N SER A 98 -7.34 3.09 -2.35
CA SER A 98 -6.52 3.21 -1.14
C SER A 98 -7.36 3.40 0.12
N TYR A 99 -8.49 4.12 0.02
CA TYR A 99 -9.44 4.30 1.11
C TYR A 99 -10.12 2.97 1.47
N VAL A 100 -10.60 2.22 0.48
CA VAL A 100 -11.21 0.89 0.74
C VAL A 100 -10.19 -0.07 1.34
N GLN A 101 -8.95 -0.07 0.85
CA GLN A 101 -7.87 -0.89 1.42
C GLN A 101 -7.50 -0.47 2.85
N PHE A 102 -7.66 0.80 3.20
CA PHE A 102 -7.49 1.28 4.58
C PHE A 102 -8.55 0.65 5.50
N TYR A 103 -9.83 0.67 5.13
CA TYR A 103 -10.88 -0.02 5.89
C TYR A 103 -10.68 -1.54 5.95
N ARG A 104 -9.87 -2.13 5.07
CA ARG A 104 -9.51 -3.56 5.15
C ARG A 104 -8.37 -3.86 6.14
N LYS A 105 -7.43 -2.94 6.31
CA LYS A 105 -6.14 -3.20 6.99
C LYS A 105 -6.01 -2.56 8.37
N HIS A 106 -6.92 -1.68 8.74
CA HIS A 106 -6.90 -1.04 10.04
C HIS A 106 -7.16 -2.04 11.18
N GLU A 107 -6.70 -1.71 12.39
CA GLU A 107 -6.79 -2.62 13.55
C GLU A 107 -8.22 -2.73 14.11
N CYS A 108 -9.04 -1.70 13.94
CA CYS A 108 -10.39 -1.60 14.53
C CYS A 108 -11.49 -2.22 13.64
N HIS A 109 -11.26 -3.40 13.06
CA HIS A 109 -12.19 -4.02 12.08
C HIS A 109 -13.61 -4.24 12.60
N LEU A 110 -13.79 -4.32 13.92
CA LEU A 110 -15.07 -4.49 14.58
C LEU A 110 -15.87 -3.17 14.63
N LEU A 111 -15.17 -2.04 14.76
CA LEU A 111 -15.77 -0.71 14.85
C LEU A 111 -15.98 -0.09 13.46
N LEU A 112 -15.02 -0.29 12.54
CA LEU A 112 -15.08 0.27 11.18
C LEU A 112 -15.24 -0.86 10.17
N SER A 113 -16.44 -1.41 10.13
CA SER A 113 -16.79 -2.53 9.25
C SER A 113 -16.88 -2.08 7.78
N LEU A 114 -16.16 -2.79 6.91
CA LEU A 114 -16.21 -2.60 5.46
C LEU A 114 -17.61 -2.82 4.86
N LYS A 115 -18.43 -3.65 5.51
CA LYS A 115 -19.76 -4.02 4.99
C LYS A 115 -20.75 -2.88 5.10
N ASP A 116 -20.57 -2.04 6.12
CA ASP A 116 -21.47 -0.93 6.42
C ASP A 116 -21.12 0.33 5.64
N LEU A 117 -20.01 0.30 4.88
CA LEU A 117 -19.57 1.41 4.05
C LEU A 117 -20.40 1.51 2.77
N ASN A 118 -21.00 2.68 2.53
CA ASN A 118 -21.74 2.94 1.30
C ASN A 118 -20.78 3.33 0.15
N PHE A 119 -20.39 2.34 -0.64
CA PHE A 119 -19.47 2.53 -1.77
C PHE A 119 -20.05 3.42 -2.86
N GLY A 120 -21.38 3.51 -2.99
CA GLY A 120 -22.03 4.37 -3.97
C GLY A 120 -21.84 5.86 -3.65
N VAL A 121 -22.16 6.27 -2.42
CA VAL A 121 -21.95 7.65 -1.95
C VAL A 121 -20.48 8.00 -1.95
N LEU A 122 -19.63 7.07 -1.51
CA LEU A 122 -18.18 7.26 -1.51
C LEU A 122 -17.63 7.46 -2.94
N GLY A 123 -18.07 6.63 -3.89
CA GLY A 123 -17.68 6.76 -5.29
C GLY A 123 -18.10 8.11 -5.88
N ASN A 124 -19.26 8.61 -5.48
CA ASN A 124 -19.71 9.96 -5.85
C ASN A 124 -18.79 11.03 -5.24
N ALA A 125 -18.50 10.96 -3.94
CA ALA A 125 -17.66 11.92 -3.22
C ALA A 125 -16.23 12.03 -3.78
N PHE A 126 -15.64 10.91 -4.22
CA PHE A 126 -14.34 10.90 -4.91
C PHE A 126 -14.40 11.38 -6.37
N GLY A 127 -15.60 11.68 -6.89
CA GLY A 127 -15.80 12.14 -8.26
C GLY A 127 -15.55 11.07 -9.32
N LEU A 128 -15.78 9.79 -8.99
CA LEU A 128 -15.58 8.70 -9.94
C LEU A 128 -16.60 8.78 -11.08
N LEU A 129 -16.10 8.57 -12.30
CA LEU A 129 -16.92 8.41 -13.51
C LEU A 129 -17.42 6.96 -13.65
N ARG A 130 -16.59 6.01 -13.22
CA ARG A 130 -16.90 4.58 -13.18
C ARG A 130 -16.29 3.95 -11.93
N LEU A 131 -17.02 3.04 -11.31
CA LEU A 131 -16.51 2.27 -10.18
C LEU A 131 -15.40 1.29 -10.63
N PRO A 132 -14.27 1.21 -9.92
CA PRO A 132 -13.23 0.24 -10.22
C PRO A 132 -13.70 -1.18 -9.90
N ARG A 133 -13.23 -2.15 -10.70
CA ARG A 133 -13.52 -3.57 -10.46
C ARG A 133 -12.64 -4.06 -9.30
N MET A 134 -13.26 -4.36 -8.16
CA MET A 134 -12.56 -4.86 -6.97
C MET A 134 -13.34 -6.02 -6.33
N PRO A 135 -12.66 -7.01 -5.72
CA PRO A 135 -13.34 -8.09 -5.02
C PRO A 135 -14.21 -7.58 -3.86
N GLU A 136 -13.81 -6.48 -3.21
CA GLU A 136 -14.58 -5.84 -2.13
C GLU A 136 -15.91 -5.24 -2.60
N LEU A 137 -16.05 -4.95 -3.91
CA LEU A 137 -17.22 -4.27 -4.47
C LEU A 137 -18.29 -5.25 -5.00
N ARG A 138 -18.00 -6.55 -4.99
CA ARG A 138 -18.83 -7.57 -5.67
C ARG A 138 -20.16 -7.80 -4.97
N ASP A 139 -20.16 -7.79 -3.64
CA ASP A 139 -21.36 -8.05 -2.81
C ASP A 139 -21.79 -6.78 -2.04
N ALA A 140 -21.28 -5.62 -2.45
CA ALA A 140 -21.41 -4.37 -1.70
C ALA A 140 -22.53 -3.46 -2.24
N ASN A 141 -23.06 -2.59 -1.37
CA ASN A 141 -24.11 -1.64 -1.77
C ASN A 141 -23.54 -0.53 -2.66
N THR A 142 -23.88 -0.59 -3.95
CA THR A 142 -23.49 0.39 -4.98
C THR A 142 -24.66 1.22 -5.49
N SER A 143 -25.85 1.04 -4.92
CA SER A 143 -27.12 1.59 -5.42
C SER A 143 -27.16 3.11 -5.50
N ALA A 144 -26.41 3.79 -4.62
CA ALA A 144 -26.33 5.25 -4.58
C ALA A 144 -25.35 5.86 -5.59
N PHE A 145 -24.64 5.06 -6.40
CA PHE A 145 -23.67 5.57 -7.36
C PHE A 145 -24.39 6.17 -8.58
N ASN A 146 -24.15 7.46 -8.84
CA ASN A 146 -24.62 8.11 -10.05
C ASN A 146 -23.50 8.08 -11.10
N ALA A 147 -23.61 7.15 -12.05
CA ALA A 147 -22.66 6.98 -13.14
C ALA A 147 -22.96 7.97 -14.27
N PRO A 148 -22.10 8.98 -14.53
CA PRO A 148 -22.26 9.83 -15.69
C PRO A 148 -21.94 9.05 -16.97
N ALA A 149 -22.75 9.23 -18.03
CA ALA A 149 -22.49 8.68 -19.35
C ALA A 149 -21.28 9.41 -20.00
N VAL A 150 -20.07 9.00 -19.65
CA VAL A 150 -18.82 9.53 -20.21
C VAL A 150 -17.94 8.39 -20.67
N ASP A 151 -17.47 8.51 -21.91
CA ASP A 151 -16.52 7.59 -22.50
C ASP A 151 -15.11 7.85 -21.92
N LEU A 152 -14.61 6.90 -21.14
CA LEU A 152 -13.36 7.05 -20.40
C LEU A 152 -12.16 7.20 -21.32
N ASP A 153 -12.18 6.57 -22.50
CA ASP A 153 -11.01 6.50 -23.38
C ASP A 153 -10.80 7.80 -24.17
N LYS A 154 -11.84 8.66 -24.23
CA LYS A 154 -11.77 9.98 -24.88
C LYS A 154 -11.20 11.07 -23.98
N ILE A 155 -11.02 10.80 -22.68
CA ILE A 155 -10.52 11.80 -21.72
C ILE A 155 -9.01 11.97 -21.92
N LYS A 156 -8.60 13.17 -22.35
CA LYS A 156 -7.19 13.50 -22.57
C LYS A 156 -6.52 13.93 -21.26
N TYR A 157 -5.19 13.77 -21.21
CA TYR A 157 -4.37 14.39 -20.18
C TYR A 157 -4.33 15.90 -20.43
N ARG A 158 -4.51 16.71 -19.38
CA ARG A 158 -4.38 18.16 -19.49
C ARG A 158 -2.96 18.58 -19.86
N GLU A 159 -1.96 17.85 -19.35
CA GLU A 159 -0.55 18.13 -19.55
C GLU A 159 0.09 17.16 -20.55
N LYS A 160 0.81 17.71 -21.55
CA LYS A 160 1.43 16.92 -22.63
C LYS A 160 2.65 16.12 -22.15
N SER A 161 3.38 16.61 -21.14
CA SER A 161 4.54 15.94 -20.53
C SER A 161 4.14 14.60 -19.89
N VAL A 162 3.04 14.61 -19.14
CA VAL A 162 2.47 13.43 -18.47
C VAL A 162 2.03 12.39 -19.50
N ALA A 163 1.41 12.82 -20.61
CA ALA A 163 1.02 11.92 -21.69
C ALA A 163 2.25 11.18 -22.27
N LYS A 164 3.32 11.91 -22.61
CA LYS A 164 4.58 11.32 -23.10
C LYS A 164 5.20 10.35 -22.09
N GLN A 165 5.24 10.72 -20.81
CA GLN A 165 5.78 9.85 -19.76
C GLN A 165 4.98 8.55 -19.62
N ARG A 166 3.64 8.62 -19.75
CA ARG A 166 2.78 7.43 -19.71
C ARG A 166 2.93 6.54 -20.93
N GLU A 167 3.09 7.13 -22.11
CA GLU A 167 3.41 6.38 -23.34
C GLU A 167 4.75 5.66 -23.20
N LEU A 168 5.78 6.34 -22.70
CA LEU A 168 7.08 5.74 -22.44
C LEU A 168 6.99 4.59 -21.42
N MET A 169 6.23 4.77 -20.33
CA MET A 169 6.00 3.72 -19.33
C MET A 169 5.29 2.50 -19.94
N LYS A 170 4.25 2.70 -20.77
CA LYS A 170 3.54 1.60 -21.44
C LYS A 170 4.45 0.88 -22.45
N ALA A 171 5.25 1.61 -23.21
CA ALA A 171 6.22 1.04 -24.13
C ALA A 171 7.26 0.19 -23.38
N ASN A 172 7.79 0.70 -22.27
CA ASN A 172 8.74 -0.04 -21.43
C ASN A 172 8.09 -1.29 -20.81
N GLU A 173 6.85 -1.21 -20.33
CA GLU A 173 6.12 -2.36 -19.78
C GLU A 173 5.86 -3.45 -20.84
N GLN A 174 5.63 -3.07 -22.10
CA GLN A 174 5.48 -4.02 -23.20
C GLN A 174 6.80 -4.67 -23.61
N LEU A 175 7.92 -3.97 -23.45
CA LEU A 175 9.26 -4.48 -23.72
C LEU A 175 9.78 -5.41 -22.61
N GLN A 176 9.23 -5.33 -21.40
CA GLN A 176 9.57 -6.29 -20.35
C GLN A 176 8.97 -7.66 -20.67
N PRO A 177 9.77 -8.74 -20.71
CA PRO A 177 9.23 -10.07 -20.88
C PRO A 177 8.29 -10.34 -19.71
N LYS A 178 6.99 -10.55 -20.01
CA LYS A 178 6.01 -10.99 -19.02
C LYS A 178 6.53 -12.28 -18.41
N PHE A 179 7.13 -12.20 -17.22
CA PHE A 179 7.65 -13.36 -16.53
C PHE A 179 6.45 -14.21 -16.13
N HIS A 180 6.06 -15.15 -17.00
CA HIS A 180 5.11 -16.19 -16.67
C HIS A 180 5.75 -17.03 -15.58
N LYS A 181 5.41 -16.70 -14.33
CA LYS A 181 5.61 -17.61 -13.22
C LYS A 181 4.75 -18.81 -13.54
N ASN A 182 5.35 -19.83 -14.15
CA ASN A 182 4.80 -21.19 -14.17
C ASN A 182 4.72 -21.61 -12.70
N SER A 183 3.62 -21.24 -12.06
CA SER A 183 3.35 -21.48 -10.65
C SER A 183 3.15 -22.97 -10.51
N LYS A 184 4.21 -23.69 -10.12
CA LYS A 184 4.06 -25.06 -9.65
C LYS A 184 3.06 -25.00 -8.48
N PRO A 185 2.02 -25.86 -8.45
CA PRO A 185 1.06 -25.89 -7.35
C PRO A 185 1.79 -25.93 -5.99
N TRP A 186 1.31 -25.12 -5.04
CA TRP A 186 1.95 -24.92 -3.73
C TRP A 186 2.29 -26.23 -3.00
N SER A 187 1.51 -27.30 -3.22
CA SER A 187 1.77 -28.64 -2.70
C SER A 187 3.14 -29.20 -3.13
N LYS A 188 3.46 -29.14 -4.43
CA LYS A 188 4.73 -29.63 -4.98
C LYS A 188 5.90 -28.75 -4.53
N ALA A 189 5.68 -27.45 -4.34
CA ALA A 189 6.69 -26.53 -3.81
C ALA A 189 7.00 -26.81 -2.32
N LYS A 190 5.96 -27.09 -1.51
CA LYS A 190 6.10 -27.45 -0.09
C LYS A 190 6.84 -28.78 0.06
N GLU A 191 6.50 -29.78 -0.74
CA GLU A 191 7.15 -31.09 -0.73
C GLU A 191 8.63 -31.00 -1.14
N ALA A 192 8.96 -30.21 -2.17
CA ALA A 192 10.34 -29.98 -2.57
C ALA A 192 11.15 -29.26 -1.47
N ARG A 193 10.54 -28.30 -0.76
CA ARG A 193 11.16 -27.59 0.35
C ARG A 193 11.40 -28.52 1.55
N GLN A 194 10.44 -29.41 1.86
CA GLN A 194 10.58 -30.43 2.89
C GLN A 194 11.71 -31.42 2.56
N LYS A 195 11.72 -31.96 1.34
CA LYS A 195 12.80 -32.86 0.85
C LYS A 195 14.18 -32.20 0.92
N LYS A 196 14.29 -30.91 0.59
CA LYS A 196 15.56 -30.16 0.69
C LYS A 196 16.00 -29.97 2.15
N HIS A 197 15.07 -29.69 3.05
CA HIS A 197 15.32 -29.58 4.48
C HIS A 197 15.78 -30.92 5.08
N ASP A 198 15.10 -32.02 4.76
CA ASP A 198 15.44 -33.36 5.23
C ASP A 198 16.81 -33.83 4.69
N LYS A 199 17.13 -33.52 3.42
CA LYS A 199 18.45 -33.80 2.85
C LYS A 199 19.55 -33.00 3.55
N ARG A 200 19.28 -31.75 3.94
CA ARG A 200 20.22 -30.90 4.68
C ARG A 200 20.44 -31.42 6.11
N GLN A 201 19.37 -31.84 6.80
CA GLN A 201 19.47 -32.45 8.12
C GLN A 201 20.16 -33.82 8.10
N LYS A 202 19.93 -34.65 7.08
CA LYS A 202 20.65 -35.92 6.91
C LYS A 202 22.14 -35.70 6.64
N ARG A 203 22.50 -34.66 5.86
CA ARG A 203 23.90 -34.27 5.65
C ARG A 203 24.55 -33.76 6.94
N SER A 204 23.88 -32.90 7.70
CA SER A 204 24.42 -32.40 8.97
C SER A 204 24.58 -33.52 9.99
N ARG A 205 23.62 -34.45 10.11
CA ARG A 205 23.70 -35.62 11.00
C ARG A 205 24.83 -36.59 10.63
N LYS A 206 25.06 -36.81 9.32
CA LYS A 206 26.21 -37.60 8.85
C LYS A 206 27.53 -36.92 9.18
N PHE A 207 27.59 -35.59 9.08
CA PHE A 207 28.78 -34.82 9.45
C PHE A 207 29.06 -34.88 10.95
N THR A 208 28.04 -34.69 11.80
CA THR A 208 28.19 -34.77 13.26
C THR A 208 28.56 -36.17 13.75
N ASN A 209 28.00 -37.21 13.14
CA ASN A 209 28.34 -38.59 13.50
C ASN A 209 29.75 -38.98 13.03
N ALA A 210 30.19 -38.52 11.86
CA ALA A 210 31.55 -38.74 11.38
C ALA A 210 32.60 -38.02 12.25
N THR A 211 32.29 -36.83 12.78
CA THR A 211 33.15 -36.13 13.75
C THR A 211 33.12 -36.75 15.16
N ALA A 212 32.05 -37.47 15.51
CA ALA A 212 31.92 -38.12 16.82
C ALA A 212 32.59 -39.50 16.88
N ASP A 213 32.72 -40.21 15.74
CA ASP A 213 33.47 -41.48 15.68
C ASP A 213 34.99 -41.26 15.65
N GLN A 214 35.46 -40.12 15.14
CA GLN A 214 36.89 -39.77 15.12
C GLN A 214 37.46 -39.31 16.47
N SER A 215 36.64 -39.11 17.49
CA SER A 215 37.09 -38.70 18.83
C SER A 215 37.36 -39.85 19.80
N LYS A 216 37.28 -41.12 19.34
CA LYS A 216 37.47 -42.31 20.18
C LYS A 216 38.66 -43.22 19.81
N GLN A 217 39.49 -42.87 18.83
CA GLN A 217 40.76 -43.56 18.61
C GLN A 217 41.92 -42.57 18.57
N SER A 218 42.90 -42.90 19.39
CA SER A 218 44.17 -42.26 19.66
C SER A 218 45.06 -42.04 18.42
N THR A 219 45.87 -40.99 18.52
CA THR A 219 47.25 -40.85 18.02
C THR A 219 47.51 -41.12 16.52
N ASP A 220 48.08 -40.08 15.90
CA ASP A 220 48.87 -40.06 14.66
C ASP A 220 48.22 -39.42 13.42
N SER A 221 49.10 -38.72 12.73
CA SER A 221 48.97 -37.72 11.69
C SER A 221 48.21 -38.14 10.43
N HIS A 222 46.97 -37.65 10.26
CA HIS A 222 46.46 -37.30 8.92
C HIS A 222 45.29 -36.32 8.99
N ARG A 223 45.54 -35.09 8.51
CA ARG A 223 44.54 -34.02 8.41
C ARG A 223 43.56 -34.35 7.27
N PRO A 224 42.26 -34.60 7.53
CA PRO A 224 41.30 -34.77 6.44
C PRO A 224 41.01 -33.39 5.84
N THR A 225 41.16 -33.26 4.53
CA THR A 225 40.86 -32.06 3.76
C THR A 225 39.42 -31.64 3.99
N ILE A 226 39.25 -30.54 4.73
CA ILE A 226 37.99 -29.84 4.96
C ILE A 226 37.41 -29.51 3.59
N HIS A 227 36.17 -29.94 3.33
CA HIS A 227 35.43 -29.49 2.15
C HIS A 227 35.26 -27.98 2.29
N ASP A 228 35.94 -27.26 1.41
CA ASP A 228 36.40 -25.90 1.62
C ASP A 228 35.29 -24.89 1.35
N ASP A 229 34.58 -24.46 2.39
CA ASP A 229 33.60 -23.36 2.35
C ASP A 229 34.20 -22.06 1.79
N THR A 230 35.53 -21.96 1.68
CA THR A 230 36.19 -20.80 1.05
C THR A 230 35.91 -20.70 -0.44
N LYS A 231 35.80 -21.81 -1.18
CA LYS A 231 35.52 -21.79 -2.63
C LYS A 231 34.12 -21.26 -2.95
N ASP A 232 33.12 -21.66 -2.18
CA ASP A 232 31.75 -21.18 -2.34
C ASP A 232 31.64 -19.68 -1.98
N ILE A 233 32.40 -19.22 -0.96
CA ILE A 233 32.48 -17.80 -0.59
C ILE A 233 33.24 -16.99 -1.65
N GLU A 234 34.26 -17.58 -2.28
CA GLU A 234 35.06 -16.95 -3.33
C GLU A 234 34.26 -16.79 -4.63
N GLU A 235 33.49 -17.82 -5.03
CA GLU A 235 32.54 -17.76 -6.16
C GLU A 235 31.46 -16.68 -5.94
N LEU A 236 30.90 -16.60 -4.72
CA LEU A 236 29.95 -15.55 -4.34
C LEU A 236 30.56 -14.13 -4.40
N ASN A 237 31.83 -13.99 -4.03
CA ASN A 237 32.54 -12.72 -4.08
C ASN A 237 32.86 -12.29 -5.52
N GLU A 238 33.14 -13.23 -6.41
CA GLU A 238 33.33 -12.97 -7.84
C GLU A 238 32.03 -12.49 -8.50
N ASP A 239 30.91 -13.15 -8.21
CA ASP A 239 29.57 -12.75 -8.67
C ASP A 239 29.20 -11.33 -8.18
N TYR A 240 29.52 -11.01 -6.92
CA TYR A 240 29.30 -9.68 -6.37
C TYR A 240 30.13 -8.59 -7.09
N ARG A 241 31.38 -8.91 -7.46
CA ARG A 241 32.26 -8.00 -8.21
C ARG A 241 31.74 -7.77 -9.64
N LEU A 242 31.26 -8.80 -10.32
CA LEU A 242 30.63 -8.70 -11.64
C LEU A 242 29.39 -7.80 -11.60
N LEU A 243 28.53 -7.97 -10.60
CA LEU A 243 27.32 -7.16 -10.42
C LEU A 243 27.65 -5.69 -10.17
N LYS A 244 28.68 -5.41 -9.34
CA LYS A 244 29.15 -4.03 -9.09
C LYS A 244 29.70 -3.38 -10.35
N ARG A 245 30.46 -4.11 -11.17
CA ARG A 245 30.97 -3.62 -12.48
C ARG A 245 29.84 -3.37 -13.48
N ALA A 246 28.82 -4.21 -13.52
CA ALA A 246 27.64 -4.01 -14.37
C ALA A 246 26.84 -2.78 -13.95
N ARG A 247 26.67 -2.54 -12.64
CA ARG A 247 26.05 -1.31 -12.12
C ARG A 247 26.85 -0.06 -12.47
N LYS A 248 28.19 -0.11 -12.36
CA LYS A 248 29.05 1.02 -12.70
C LYS A 248 29.05 1.32 -14.21
N ARG A 249 29.04 0.30 -15.07
CA ARG A 249 28.86 0.47 -16.52
C ARG A 249 27.51 1.07 -16.87
N LYS A 250 26.42 0.58 -16.29
CA LYS A 250 25.08 1.18 -16.48
C LYS A 250 24.99 2.62 -16.00
N ALA A 251 25.71 2.97 -14.93
CA ALA A 251 25.78 4.35 -14.44
C ALA A 251 26.58 5.25 -15.41
N ALA A 252 27.69 4.77 -15.95
CA ALA A 252 28.48 5.51 -16.94
C ALA A 252 27.79 5.65 -18.30
N GLU A 253 27.05 4.62 -18.73
CA GLU A 253 26.23 4.65 -19.95
C GLU A 253 25.06 5.64 -19.81
N ALA A 254 24.44 5.71 -18.63
CA ALA A 254 23.43 6.72 -18.32
C ALA A 254 23.99 8.16 -18.22
N GLU A 255 25.29 8.31 -17.98
CA GLU A 255 25.98 9.61 -17.93
C GLU A 255 26.41 10.08 -19.33
N PHE A 256 26.68 9.14 -20.25
CA PHE A 256 27.02 9.41 -21.65
C PHE A 256 25.81 9.71 -22.55
N ASP A 257 24.62 9.20 -22.20
CA ASP A 257 23.36 9.47 -22.93
C ASP A 257 22.72 10.83 -22.56
N CYS A 258 23.39 11.66 -21.75
CA CYS A 258 22.89 12.95 -21.27
C CYS A 258 23.60 14.19 -21.88
N ASP A 259 24.51 14.02 -22.84
CA ASP A 259 25.07 15.09 -23.69
C ASP A 259 24.51 15.00 -25.13
#